data_AF-A0A4Z2H0F7-F1
#
_entry.id   AF-A0A4Z2H0F7-F1
#
_cell.length_a   1.000
_cell.length_b   1.000
_cell.length_c   1.000
_cell.angle_alpha   90.00
_cell.angle_beta   90.00
_cell.angle_gamma   90.00
#
_symmetry.space_group_name_H-M   'P 1'
#
loop_
_entity.id
_entity.type
_entity.pdbx_description
1 polymer ?
#
loop_
_entity_poly.entity_id
_entity_poly.type
_entity_poly.pdbx_seq_one_letter_code
_entity_poly.pdbx_strand_id
1 'polypeptide(L)' 'MKMRPKDLWKRLMVKFRGEEGLDYGGVAREWLYLLSHEMLNPYYGLFQYSRDDIYTLQINPDSAVNPDFR' A
#
# COMPACT_ATOMS: atom_id res chain seq x y z
N MET A 1 14.46 -0.40 6.16
CA MET A 1 14.91 -1.81 6.31
C MET A 1 14.65 -2.50 4.99
N LYS A 2 15.70 -2.94 4.27
CA LYS A 2 15.53 -3.55 2.93
C LYS A 2 15.41 -5.07 3.10
N MET A 3 14.26 -5.65 2.77
CA MET A 3 14.07 -7.10 2.76
C MET A 3 14.54 -7.69 1.44
N ARG A 4 15.07 -8.91 1.45
CA ARG A 4 15.38 -9.61 0.19
C ARG A 4 14.08 -10.20 -0.36
N PRO A 5 13.92 -10.33 -1.69
CA PRO A 5 12.69 -10.88 -2.29
C PRO A 5 12.28 -12.24 -1.70
N LYS A 6 13.26 -13.12 -1.42
CA LYS A 6 13.02 -14.44 -0.79
C LYS A 6 12.39 -14.36 0.61
N ASP A 7 12.63 -13.27 1.33
CA ASP A 7 12.09 -13.08 2.68
C ASP A 7 10.59 -12.72 2.66
N LEU A 8 10.08 -12.16 1.55
CA LEU A 8 8.66 -11.81 1.37
C LEU A 8 7.74 -13.03 1.18
N TRP A 9 8.32 -14.20 0.87
CA TRP A 9 7.57 -15.46 0.75
C TRP A 9 7.26 -16.11 2.10
N LYS A 10 7.88 -15.61 3.18
CA LYS A 10 7.60 -16.06 4.54
C LYS A 10 6.25 -15.49 4.98
N ARG A 11 5.67 -16.08 6.03
CA ARG A 11 4.45 -15.57 6.66
C ARG A 11 4.66 -14.10 7.08
N LEU A 12 3.82 -13.21 6.58
CA LEU A 12 3.80 -11.81 6.98
C LEU A 12 3.27 -11.71 8.41
N MET A 13 4.07 -11.11 9.29
CA MET A 13 3.71 -10.84 10.68
C MET A 13 3.68 -9.33 10.87
N VAL A 14 2.49 -8.78 11.13
CA VAL A 14 2.29 -7.35 11.35
C VAL A 14 2.00 -7.10 12.83
N LYS A 15 2.56 -6.02 13.37
CA LYS A 15 2.27 -5.52 14.71
C LYS A 15 2.13 -4.01 14.65
N PHE A 16 0.94 -3.50 14.98
CA PHE A 16 0.74 -2.06 15.13
C PHE A 16 1.42 -1.54 16.39
N ARG A 17 1.98 -0.34 16.30
CA ARG A 17 2.74 0.25 17.41
C ARG A 17 1.76 0.68 18.51
N GLY A 18 1.91 0.10 19.70
CA GLY A 18 1.07 0.42 20.85
C GLY A 18 -0.22 -0.41 20.95
N GLU A 19 -0.43 -1.38 20.06
CA GLU A 19 -1.60 -2.26 20.09
C GLU A 19 -1.22 -3.71 20.44
N GLU A 20 -2.04 -4.36 21.27
CA GLU A 20 -1.96 -5.79 21.50
C GLU A 20 -2.72 -6.55 20.40
N GLY A 21 -1.98 -6.94 19.36
CA GLY A 21 -2.50 -7.82 18.32
C GLY A 21 -2.72 -9.24 18.83
N LEU A 22 -3.94 -9.52 19.32
CA LEU A 22 -4.32 -10.85 19.82
C LEU A 22 -4.51 -11.88 18.70
N ASP A 23 -4.97 -11.44 17.52
CA ASP A 23 -5.10 -12.26 16.31
C ASP A 23 -4.17 -11.76 15.19
N TYR A 24 -3.10 -12.51 14.93
CA TYR A 24 -2.15 -12.21 13.87
C TYR A 24 -2.76 -12.24 12.46
N GLY A 25 -3.84 -13.00 12.24
CA GLY A 25 -4.52 -13.08 10.95
C GLY A 25 -5.38 -11.85 10.66
N GLY A 26 -6.16 -11.40 11.63
CA GLY A 26 -6.93 -10.14 11.57
C GLY A 26 -6.03 -8.93 11.30
N VAL A 27 -4.95 -8.79 12.08
CA VAL A 27 -4.01 -7.66 11.98
C VAL A 27 -3.35 -7.58 10.60
N ALA A 28 -2.96 -8.72 10.01
CA ALA A 28 -2.38 -8.73 8.66
C ALA A 28 -3.39 -8.31 7.57
N ARG A 29 -4.67 -8.69 7.71
CA ARG A 29 -5.74 -8.29 6.77
C ARG A 29 -6.03 -6.80 6.86
N GLU A 30 -6.15 -6.29 8.08
CA GLU A 30 -6.34 -4.86 8.32
C GLU A 30 -5.18 -4.04 7.75
N TRP A 31 -3.94 -4.46 8.00
CA TRP A 31 -2.77 -3.79 7.44
C TRP A 31 -2.77 -3.75 5.91
N LEU A 32 -3.10 -4.87 5.24
CA LEU A 32 -3.21 -4.89 3.78
C LEU A 32 -4.32 -3.97 3.26
N TYR A 33 -5.44 -3.90 3.97
CA TYR A 33 -6.55 -3.00 3.64
C TYR A 33 -6.16 -1.53 3.79
N LEU A 34 -5.53 -1.15 4.90
CA LEU A 34 -5.07 0.22 5.13
C LEU A 34 -4.00 0.62 4.11
N LEU A 35 -3.03 -0.28 3.87
CA LEU A 35 -1.99 -0.05 2.88
C LEU A 35 -2.57 0.14 1.48
N SER A 36 -3.55 -0.67 1.06
CA SER A 36 -4.14 -0.55 -0.27
C SER A 36 -4.86 0.78 -0.47
N HIS A 37 -5.50 1.32 0.57
CA HIS A 37 -6.13 2.65 0.51
C HIS A 37 -5.08 3.76 0.45
N GLU A 38 -4.04 3.66 1.29
CA GLU A 38 -2.98 4.68 1.34
C GLU A 38 -2.18 4.70 0.03
N MET A 39 -1.93 3.55 -0.60
CA MET A 39 -1.29 3.47 -1.92
C MET A 39 -2.03 4.23 -3.02
N LEU A 40 -3.35 4.39 -2.87
CA LEU A 40 -4.22 5.07 -3.82
C LEU A 40 -4.52 6.52 -3.43
N ASN A 41 -3.86 7.02 -2.36
CA ASN A 41 -4.00 8.40 -1.93
C ASN A 41 -3.52 9.36 -3.03
N PRO A 42 -4.37 10.28 -3.54
CA PRO A 42 -4.01 11.21 -4.60
C PRO A 42 -2.82 12.11 -4.26
N TYR A 43 -2.55 12.36 -2.97
CA TYR A 43 -1.41 13.17 -2.53
C TYR A 43 -0.06 12.57 -2.92
N TYR A 44 0.04 11.25 -3.13
CA TYR A 44 1.27 10.62 -3.60
C TYR A 44 1.46 10.73 -5.12
N GLY A 45 0.40 11.09 -5.86
CA GLY A 45 0.44 11.25 -7.31
C GLY A 45 0.74 9.95 -8.08
N LEU A 46 0.55 8.77 -7.47
CA LEU A 46 0.92 7.48 -8.07
C LEU A 46 -0.11 6.96 -9.07
N PHE A 47 -1.39 7.13 -8.75
CA PHE A 47 -2.51 6.63 -9.54
C PHE A 47 -3.52 7.74 -9.80
N GLN A 48 -4.29 7.60 -10.86
CA GLN A 48 -5.44 8.45 -11.20
C GLN A 48 -6.60 7.61 -11.72
N TYR A 49 -7.81 8.15 -11.69
CA TYR A 49 -8.95 7.52 -12.34
C TYR A 49 -8.71 7.42 -13.86
N SER A 50 -9.12 6.30 -14.45
CA SER A 50 -8.99 6.10 -15.90
C SER A 50 -9.97 6.97 -16.68
N ARG A 51 -11.14 7.21 -16.11
CA ARG A 51 -12.24 8.06 -16.62
C ARG A 51 -13.10 8.52 -15.45
N ASP A 52 -13.79 9.64 -15.61
CA ASP A 52 -14.60 10.26 -14.55
C ASP A 52 -15.83 9.42 -14.15
N ASP A 53 -16.28 8.52 -15.02
CA ASP A 53 -17.46 7.68 -14.86
C ASP A 53 -17.15 6.23 -14.45
N ILE A 54 -15.86 5.86 -14.38
CA ILE A 54 -15.42 4.50 -14.07
C ILE A 54 -14.45 4.50 -12.89
N TYR A 55 -14.79 3.76 -11.83
CA TYR A 55 -13.94 3.53 -10.66
C TYR A 55 -12.78 2.56 -10.93
N THR A 56 -12.14 2.68 -12.08
CA THR A 56 -10.90 1.97 -12.42
C THR A 56 -9.72 2.93 -12.37
N LEU A 57 -8.60 2.45 -11.87
CA LEU A 57 -7.39 3.24 -11.64
C LEU A 57 -6.31 2.87 -12.66
N GLN A 58 -5.55 3.87 -13.09
CA GLN A 58 -4.38 3.72 -13.93
C GLN A 58 -3.17 4.42 -13.30
N ILE A 59 -1.96 4.03 -13.71
CA ILE A 59 -0.74 4.72 -13.31
C ILE A 59 -0.83 6.18 -13.77
N ASN A 60 -0.52 7.11 -12.88
CA ASN A 60 -0.44 8.52 -13.25
C ASN A 60 0.81 8.75 -14.15
N PRO A 61 0.66 9.22 -15.40
CA PRO A 61 1.81 9.51 -16.27
C PRO A 61 2.73 10.59 -15.69
N ASP A 62 2.21 11.46 -14.84
CA ASP A 62 2.96 12.51 -14.15
C ASP A 62 3.51 12.08 -12.78
N SER A 63 3.46 10.77 -12.46
CA SER A 63 3.99 10.23 -11.20
C SER A 63 5.46 10.56 -10.94
N ALA A 64 6.25 10.83 -11.99
CA ALA A 64 7.64 11.27 -11.89
C ALA A 64 7.84 12.65 -11.26
N VAL A 65 6.77 13.45 -11.10
CA VAL A 65 6.81 14.71 -10.34
C VAL A 65 7.08 14.45 -8.86
N ASN A 66 6.67 13.29 -8.35
CA ASN A 66 7.02 12.88 -7.00
C ASN A 66 8.52 12.55 -6.93
N PRO A 67 9.35 13.33 -6.20
CA PRO A 67 10.79 13.15 -6.18
C PRO A 67 11.23 11.81 -5.58
N ASP A 68 10.38 11.18 -4.75
CA ASP A 68 10.65 9.90 -4.11
C ASP A 68 10.23 8.69 -4.97
N PHE A 69 9.60 8.93 -6.13
CA PHE A 69 9.18 7.86 -7.04
C PHE A 69 10.34 7.20 -7.78
N ARG A 70 11.52 7.84 -7.82
CA ARG A 70 12.67 7.41 -8.62
C ARG A 70 13.65 6.48 -7.91
#